data_AF-A0A820KEW3-F1
#
_entry.id   AF-A0A820KEW3-F1
#
_cell.length_a   1.000
_cell.length_b   1.000
_cell.length_c   1.000
_cell.angle_alpha   90.00
_cell.angle_beta   90.00
_cell.angle_gamma   90.00
#
_symmetry.space_group_name_H-M   'P 1'
#
loop_
_entity.id
_entity.type
_entity.pdbx_description
1 polymer ?
#
loop_
_entity_poly.entity_id
_entity_poly.type
_entity_poly.pdbx_seq_one_letter_code
_entity_poly.pdbx_strand_id
1 'polypeptide(L)'
;NRSLELIQGGILILVMNCFNDEGLTMTESVYHLLYKCAKSILSPNEELPNYTLPVYIRSYDECVDKELFDQYSFEVIHSNMSAVDFKFYGQLKNNEMELEEFSRKQTEFIRCATDSVLREALESTGKRSKVDIDQLSNQFWSLYKEHVYQNPDDFDIKCYQTYVVLKKL
;
A
#
# COMPACT_ATOMS: atom_id res chain seq x y z
N ASN A 1 16.75 12.09 11.91
CA ASN A 1 16.04 13.31 11.42
C ASN A 1 16.76 13.73 10.16
N ARG A 2 16.12 13.66 8.99
CA ARG A 2 16.79 13.92 7.69
C ARG A 2 17.32 15.34 7.58
N SER A 3 16.76 16.31 8.31
CA SER A 3 17.25 17.70 8.31
C SER A 3 18.69 17.83 8.81
N LEU A 4 19.12 16.93 9.70
CA LEU A 4 20.49 16.92 10.25
C LEU A 4 21.51 16.29 9.29
N GLU A 5 21.03 15.51 8.32
CA GLU A 5 21.85 14.81 7.34
C GLU A 5 22.05 15.64 6.06
N LEU A 6 21.15 16.59 5.81
CA LEU A 6 21.16 17.46 4.64
C LEU A 6 22.00 18.72 4.90
N ILE A 7 22.89 19.03 3.96
CA ILE A 7 23.64 20.29 3.95
C ILE A 7 22.73 21.48 3.68
N GLN A 8 23.17 22.67 4.09
CA GLN A 8 22.54 23.94 3.76
C GLN A 8 22.26 24.07 2.25
N GLY A 9 21.02 24.38 1.88
CA GLY A 9 20.58 24.47 0.48
C GLY A 9 20.38 23.13 -0.23
N GLY A 10 20.61 21.99 0.45
CA GLY A 10 20.34 20.66 -0.07
C GLY A 10 18.85 20.44 -0.37
N ILE A 11 18.57 19.55 -1.32
CA ILE A 11 17.22 19.25 -1.79
C ILE A 11 16.78 17.87 -1.28
N LEU A 12 15.56 17.82 -0.76
CA LEU A 12 14.88 16.57 -0.41
C LEU A 12 13.61 16.45 -1.25
N ILE A 13 13.45 15.33 -1.94
CA ILE A 13 12.25 15.01 -2.71
C ILE A 13 11.53 13.89 -2.00
N LEU A 14 10.27 14.14 -1.63
CA LEU A 14 9.38 13.16 -1.02
C LEU A 14 8.29 12.78 -2.02
N VAL A 15 8.05 11.48 -2.15
CA VAL A 15 6.93 10.92 -2.91
C VAL A 15 6.14 10.05 -1.95
N MET A 16 4.90 10.42 -1.69
CA MET A 16 4.06 9.80 -0.67
C MET A 16 2.70 9.45 -1.26
N ASN A 17 2.17 8.26 -0.96
CA ASN A 17 0.79 7.93 -1.31
C ASN A 17 -0.17 8.83 -0.51
N CYS A 18 -1.24 9.28 -1.15
CA CYS A 18 -2.20 10.21 -0.56
C CYS A 18 -3.65 9.89 -0.95
N PHE A 19 -4.59 10.55 -0.27
CA PHE A 19 -5.98 10.64 -0.73
C PHE A 19 -6.10 11.67 -1.85
N ASN A 20 -7.02 11.46 -2.78
CA ASN A 20 -7.48 12.55 -3.65
C ASN A 20 -8.44 13.49 -2.88
N ASP A 21 -8.88 14.55 -3.55
CA ASP A 21 -9.79 15.56 -2.96
C ASP A 21 -11.17 14.98 -2.56
N GLU A 22 -11.53 13.80 -3.08
CA GLU A 22 -12.77 13.09 -2.76
C GLU A 22 -12.59 12.09 -1.60
N GLY A 23 -11.39 12.01 -1.00
CA GLY A 23 -11.06 11.04 0.04
C GLY A 23 -10.88 9.61 -0.49
N LEU A 24 -10.78 9.44 -1.80
CA LEU A 24 -10.55 8.14 -2.43
C LEU A 24 -9.06 7.80 -2.39
N THR A 25 -8.78 6.50 -2.25
CA THR A 25 -7.44 5.93 -2.38
C THR A 25 -7.44 4.77 -3.36
N MET A 26 -6.26 4.49 -3.91
CA MET A 26 -5.90 3.22 -4.55
C MET A 26 -6.33 1.97 -3.76
N THR A 27 -6.46 2.11 -2.44
CA THR A 27 -6.30 0.99 -1.52
C THR A 27 -7.59 0.49 -0.92
N GLU A 28 -8.74 1.12 -1.17
CA GLU A 28 -9.97 0.67 -0.50
C GLU A 28 -10.38 -0.73 -0.97
N SER A 29 -10.41 -1.00 -2.28
CA SER A 29 -10.70 -2.33 -2.82
C SER A 29 -9.63 -3.37 -2.40
N VAL A 30 -8.36 -2.99 -2.48
CA VAL A 30 -7.22 -3.84 -2.08
C VAL A 30 -7.28 -4.19 -0.58
N TYR A 31 -7.43 -3.20 0.30
CA TYR A 31 -7.46 -3.40 1.76
C TYR A 31 -8.73 -4.12 2.19
N HIS A 32 -9.87 -3.82 1.56
CA HIS A 32 -11.10 -4.56 1.80
C HIS A 32 -10.95 -6.04 1.43
N LEU A 33 -10.34 -6.34 0.28
CA LEU A 33 -10.06 -7.71 -0.14
C LEU A 33 -9.06 -8.40 0.79
N LEU A 34 -7.96 -7.74 1.16
CA LEU A 34 -7.00 -8.28 2.14
C LEU A 34 -7.70 -8.64 3.46
N TYR A 35 -8.55 -7.76 3.98
CA TYR A 35 -9.33 -8.01 5.18
C TYR A 35 -10.33 -9.17 5.01
N LYS A 36 -11.00 -9.26 3.85
CA LYS A 36 -11.91 -10.37 3.52
C LYS A 36 -11.18 -11.71 3.48
N CYS A 37 -10.00 -11.76 2.85
CA CYS A 37 -9.13 -12.93 2.87
C CYS A 37 -8.68 -13.27 4.29
N ALA A 38 -8.29 -12.27 5.09
CA ALA A 38 -7.83 -12.45 6.46
C ALA A 38 -8.92 -13.05 7.34
N LYS A 39 -10.17 -12.57 7.24
CA LYS A 39 -11.33 -13.14 7.94
C LYS A 39 -11.58 -14.62 7.64
N SER A 40 -11.14 -15.09 6.48
CA SER A 40 -11.33 -16.49 6.05
C SER A 40 -10.23 -17.42 6.57
N ILE A 41 -9.10 -16.86 7.02
CA ILE A 41 -7.89 -17.62 7.37
C ILE A 41 -7.55 -17.48 8.87
N LEU A 42 -7.71 -16.28 9.41
CA LEU A 42 -7.31 -15.92 10.77
C LEU A 42 -8.42 -16.22 11.78
N SER A 43 -8.00 -16.63 12.96
CA SER A 43 -8.88 -16.86 14.11
C SER A 43 -9.52 -15.52 14.54
N PRO A 44 -10.86 -15.38 14.53
CA PRO A 44 -11.52 -14.08 14.71
C PRO A 44 -11.19 -13.34 16.00
N ASN A 45 -10.96 -14.08 17.09
CA ASN A 45 -10.76 -13.50 18.43
C ASN A 45 -9.30 -13.47 18.88
N GLU A 46 -8.37 -14.03 18.10
CA GLU A 46 -6.96 -14.15 18.51
C GLU A 46 -6.02 -13.53 17.49
N GLU A 47 -6.18 -13.84 16.21
CA GLU A 47 -5.21 -13.47 15.17
C GLU A 47 -5.71 -12.29 14.33
N LEU A 48 -7.00 -12.29 13.98
CA LEU A 48 -7.59 -11.22 13.19
C LEU A 48 -7.43 -9.82 13.83
N PRO A 49 -7.57 -9.64 15.16
CA PRO A 49 -7.32 -8.34 15.79
C PRO A 49 -5.86 -7.87 15.66
N ASN A 50 -4.91 -8.78 15.47
CA ASN A 50 -3.50 -8.48 15.28
C ASN A 50 -3.14 -8.25 13.80
N TYR A 51 -4.08 -8.46 12.87
CA TYR A 51 -3.88 -8.17 11.46
C TYR A 51 -4.20 -6.70 11.14
N THR A 52 -3.22 -5.84 11.41
CA THR A 52 -3.30 -4.40 11.11
C THR A 52 -2.19 -4.02 10.13
N LEU A 53 -2.55 -3.46 8.98
CA LEU A 53 -1.58 -2.89 8.06
C LEU A 53 -1.00 -1.60 8.66
N PRO A 54 0.32 -1.48 8.85
CA PRO A 54 0.95 -0.29 9.45
C PRO A 54 1.08 0.84 8.42
N VAL A 55 -0.03 1.21 7.78
CA VAL A 55 -0.09 2.21 6.71
C VAL A 55 -1.00 3.35 7.14
N TYR A 56 -0.46 4.56 7.07
CA TYR A 56 -1.22 5.80 7.20
C TYR A 56 -1.13 6.56 5.89
N ILE A 57 -2.27 6.72 5.21
CA ILE A 57 -2.38 7.53 4.00
C ILE A 57 -2.72 8.95 4.45
N ARG A 58 -2.01 9.95 3.91
CA ARG A 58 -2.20 11.37 4.24
C ARG A 58 -3.05 12.07 3.19
N SER A 59 -3.78 13.10 3.59
CA SER A 59 -4.30 14.09 2.64
C SER A 59 -3.16 14.90 2.02
N TYR A 60 -3.43 15.59 0.92
CA TYR A 60 -2.46 16.51 0.31
C TYR A 60 -2.02 17.59 1.32
N ASP A 61 -2.96 18.18 2.06
CA ASP A 61 -2.67 19.24 3.03
C ASP A 61 -1.75 18.75 4.17
N GLU A 62 -1.97 17.53 4.68
CA GLU A 62 -1.07 16.91 5.67
C GLU A 62 0.33 16.59 5.11
N CYS A 63 0.47 16.46 3.79
CA CYS A 63 1.76 16.23 3.13
C CYS A 63 2.54 17.52 2.89
N VAL A 64 1.87 18.66 2.78
CA VAL A 64 2.51 19.97 2.46
C VAL A 64 2.50 20.94 3.64
N ASP A 65 2.27 20.44 4.85
CA ASP A 65 2.22 21.21 6.09
C ASP A 65 3.51 22.03 6.31
N LYS A 66 3.39 23.34 6.11
CA LYS A 66 4.50 24.27 6.23
C LYS A 66 5.01 24.37 7.66
N GLU A 67 4.13 24.35 8.65
CA GLU A 67 4.53 24.46 10.06
C GLU A 67 5.40 23.27 10.46
N LEU A 68 5.04 22.08 9.98
CA LEU A 68 5.85 20.88 10.16
C LEU A 68 7.24 21.03 9.54
N PHE A 69 7.35 21.55 8.32
CA PHE A 69 8.65 21.69 7.65
C PHE A 69 9.51 22.83 8.21
N ASP A 70 8.90 23.93 8.62
CA ASP A 70 9.57 25.06 9.25
C ASP A 70 10.28 24.64 10.55
N GLN A 71 9.66 23.76 11.36
CA GLN A 71 10.26 23.19 12.57
C GLN A 71 11.56 22.42 12.29
N TYR A 72 11.74 21.92 11.07
CA TYR A 72 12.94 21.21 10.64
C TYR A 72 13.85 22.02 9.71
N SER A 73 13.61 23.35 9.63
CA SER A 73 14.29 24.29 8.74
C SER A 73 14.34 23.76 7.29
N PHE A 74 13.16 23.45 6.77
CA PHE A 74 12.92 23.18 5.36
C PHE A 74 11.93 24.17 4.80
N GLU A 75 12.19 24.64 3.58
CA GLU A 75 11.25 25.41 2.78
C GLU A 75 10.62 24.49 1.72
N VAL A 76 9.30 24.51 1.58
CA VAL A 76 8.59 23.86 0.46
C VAL A 76 8.77 24.69 -0.79
N ILE A 77 9.58 24.23 -1.75
CA ILE A 77 9.79 24.92 -3.03
C ILE A 77 8.69 24.57 -4.03
N HIS A 78 8.29 23.30 -4.04
CA HIS A 78 7.30 22.79 -4.98
C HIS A 78 6.53 21.65 -4.35
N SER A 79 5.23 21.60 -4.61
CA SER A 79 4.42 20.44 -4.30
C SER A 79 3.35 20.24 -5.36
N ASN A 80 3.04 18.98 -5.64
CA ASN A 80 1.98 18.61 -6.57
C ASN A 80 1.38 17.27 -6.17
N MET A 81 0.08 17.11 -6.43
CA MET A 81 -0.58 15.81 -6.39
C MET A 81 -0.70 15.28 -7.81
N SER A 82 -0.42 13.99 -8.00
CA SER A 82 -0.63 13.34 -9.29
C SER A 82 -1.31 12.00 -9.11
N ALA A 83 -2.08 11.62 -10.13
CA ALA A 83 -2.64 10.29 -10.25
C ALA A 83 -1.74 9.46 -11.18
N VAL A 84 -1.37 8.27 -10.72
CA VAL A 84 -0.55 7.30 -11.44
C VAL A 84 -1.40 6.06 -11.68
N ASP A 85 -1.53 5.68 -12.95
CA ASP A 85 -2.25 4.47 -13.33
C ASP A 85 -1.41 3.22 -13.05
N PHE A 86 -2.05 2.15 -12.55
CA PHE A 86 -1.40 0.85 -12.46
C PHE A 86 -1.23 0.26 -13.85
N LYS A 87 0.04 0.03 -14.23
CA LYS A 87 0.38 -0.49 -15.55
C LYS A 87 -0.29 -1.82 -15.88
N PHE A 88 -0.46 -2.71 -14.90
CA PHE A 88 -1.00 -4.06 -15.15
C PHE A 88 -2.43 -4.04 -15.68
N TYR A 89 -3.30 -3.22 -15.12
CA TYR A 89 -4.70 -3.16 -15.57
C TYR A 89 -4.84 -2.48 -16.94
N GLY A 90 -4.03 -1.45 -17.21
CA GLY A 90 -3.94 -0.86 -18.55
C GLY A 90 -3.49 -1.87 -19.61
N GLN A 91 -2.50 -2.70 -19.28
CA GLN A 91 -2.03 -3.78 -20.16
C GLN A 91 -3.11 -4.85 -20.38
N LEU A 92 -3.89 -5.22 -19.36
CA LEU A 92 -5.03 -6.11 -19.49
C LEU A 92 -6.10 -5.51 -20.43
N LYS A 93 -6.52 -4.25 -20.20
CA LYS A 93 -7.50 -3.54 -21.04
C LYS A 93 -7.08 -3.44 -22.51
N ASN A 94 -5.79 -3.29 -22.76
CA ASN A 94 -5.23 -3.18 -24.11
C ASN A 94 -4.96 -4.54 -24.78
N ASN A 95 -5.30 -5.66 -24.14
CA ASN A 95 -4.96 -7.03 -24.57
C ASN A 95 -3.46 -7.27 -24.74
N GLU A 96 -2.63 -6.56 -23.96
CA GLU A 96 -1.18 -6.76 -23.88
C GLU A 96 -0.79 -7.77 -22.80
N MET A 97 -1.76 -8.21 -21.98
CA MET A 97 -1.59 -9.14 -20.89
C MET A 97 -2.82 -10.04 -20.76
N GLU A 98 -2.58 -11.35 -20.61
CA GLU A 98 -3.62 -12.32 -20.34
C GLU A 98 -4.15 -12.18 -18.90
N LEU A 99 -5.44 -12.49 -18.69
CA LEU A 99 -6.09 -12.37 -17.37
C LEU A 99 -5.38 -13.16 -16.26
N GLU A 100 -4.89 -14.36 -16.59
CA GLU A 100 -4.15 -15.20 -15.65
C GLU A 100 -2.79 -14.59 -15.27
N GLU A 101 -2.13 -13.91 -16.21
CA GLU A 101 -0.88 -13.21 -15.92
C GLU A 101 -1.14 -11.96 -15.08
N PHE A 102 -2.22 -11.23 -15.38
CA PHE A 102 -2.67 -10.08 -14.61
C PHE A 102 -2.95 -10.45 -13.15
N SER A 103 -3.78 -11.47 -12.92
CA SER A 103 -4.16 -11.91 -11.56
C SER A 103 -2.94 -12.30 -10.74
N ARG A 104 -1.98 -13.00 -11.36
CA ARG A 104 -0.71 -13.40 -10.75
C ARG A 104 0.14 -12.18 -10.42
N LYS A 105 0.42 -11.28 -11.37
CA LYS A 105 1.28 -10.10 -11.17
C LYS A 105 0.70 -9.14 -10.13
N GLN A 106 -0.60 -8.89 -10.18
CA GLN A 106 -1.28 -8.06 -9.19
C GLN A 106 -1.19 -8.66 -7.79
N THR A 107 -1.40 -9.98 -7.67
CA THR A 107 -1.27 -10.68 -6.38
C THR A 107 0.16 -10.64 -5.85
N GLU A 108 1.17 -10.88 -6.69
CA GLU A 108 2.58 -10.82 -6.32
C GLU A 108 2.99 -9.42 -5.83
N PHE A 109 2.49 -8.37 -6.50
CA PHE A 109 2.74 -6.98 -6.12
C PHE A 109 2.18 -6.64 -4.73
N ILE A 110 0.96 -7.08 -4.42
CA ILE A 110 0.38 -6.83 -3.09
C ILE A 110 1.03 -7.74 -2.03
N ARG A 111 1.30 -9.00 -2.38
CA ARG A 111 1.96 -9.96 -1.50
C ARG A 111 3.32 -9.47 -1.03
N CYS A 112 4.15 -8.94 -1.93
CA CYS A 112 5.49 -8.49 -1.56
C CYS A 112 5.48 -7.35 -0.53
N ALA A 113 4.44 -6.52 -0.51
CA ALA A 113 4.29 -5.41 0.42
C ALA A 113 3.64 -5.78 1.76
N THR A 114 2.89 -6.89 1.83
CA THR A 114 1.97 -7.14 2.96
C THR A 114 2.02 -8.55 3.56
N ASP A 115 2.73 -9.52 2.95
CA ASP A 115 2.80 -10.90 3.48
C ASP A 115 3.41 -10.97 4.89
N SER A 116 4.37 -10.09 5.20
CA SER A 116 4.98 -10.02 6.53
C SER A 116 3.94 -9.73 7.63
N VAL A 117 2.99 -8.82 7.36
CA VAL A 117 1.92 -8.47 8.32
C VAL A 117 0.97 -9.64 8.54
N LEU A 118 0.63 -10.38 7.48
CA LEU A 118 -0.18 -11.59 7.60
C LEU A 118 0.53 -12.66 8.45
N ARG A 119 1.82 -12.88 8.19
CA ARG A 119 2.63 -13.86 8.93
C ARG A 119 2.77 -13.49 10.39
N GLU A 120 3.02 -12.22 10.70
CA GLU A 120 3.06 -11.72 12.07
C GLU A 120 1.73 -11.97 12.80
N ALA A 121 0.59 -11.73 12.14
CA ALA A 121 -0.73 -12.01 12.73
C ALA A 121 -0.93 -13.51 13.02
N LEU A 122 -0.47 -14.41 12.13
CA LEU A 122 -0.52 -15.86 12.32
C LEU A 122 0.44 -16.35 13.43
N GLU A 123 1.57 -15.67 13.62
CA GLU A 123 2.58 -15.98 14.63
C GLU A 123 2.20 -15.43 16.02
N SER A 124 1.32 -14.43 16.08
CA SER A 124 1.01 -13.63 17.28
C SER A 124 0.58 -14.46 18.50
N THR A 125 -0.04 -15.63 18.29
CA THR A 125 -0.50 -16.51 19.38
C THR A 125 0.57 -17.49 19.85
N GLY A 126 1.63 -17.70 19.07
CA GLY A 126 2.63 -18.76 19.30
C GLY A 126 2.10 -20.20 19.16
N LYS A 127 0.85 -20.39 18.72
CA LYS A 127 0.20 -21.72 18.66
C LYS A 127 0.43 -22.47 17.35
N ARG A 128 0.73 -21.76 16.26
CA ARG A 128 0.88 -22.36 14.92
C ARG A 128 2.31 -22.82 14.69
N SER A 129 2.46 -23.96 14.02
CA SER A 129 3.77 -24.36 13.50
C SER A 129 4.14 -23.53 12.27
N LYS A 130 5.43 -23.48 11.94
CA LYS A 130 5.92 -22.83 10.72
C LYS A 130 5.26 -23.40 9.45
N VAL A 131 5.06 -24.71 9.41
CA VAL A 131 4.42 -25.39 8.28
C VAL A 131 2.97 -24.94 8.12
N ASP A 132 2.23 -24.83 9.24
CA ASP A 132 0.84 -24.35 9.20
C ASP A 132 0.77 -22.89 8.71
N ILE A 133 1.68 -22.04 9.18
CA ILE A 133 1.77 -20.62 8.75
C ILE A 133 2.00 -20.53 7.24
N ASP A 134 2.94 -21.33 6.71
CA ASP A 134 3.24 -21.34 5.28
C ASP A 134 2.03 -21.82 4.44
N GLN A 135 1.31 -22.85 4.90
CA GLN A 135 0.11 -23.34 4.24
C GLN A 135 -1.00 -22.29 4.23
N LEU A 136 -1.23 -21.61 5.36
CA LEU A 136 -2.29 -20.61 5.49
C LEU A 136 -1.97 -19.31 4.75
N SER A 137 -0.71 -18.87 4.74
CA SER A 137 -0.25 -17.77 3.87
C SER A 137 -0.53 -18.12 2.40
N ASN A 138 -0.18 -19.33 1.95
CA ASN A 138 -0.46 -19.74 0.57
C ASN A 138 -1.97 -19.81 0.28
N GLN A 139 -2.79 -20.29 1.22
CA GLN A 139 -4.24 -20.31 1.07
C GLN A 139 -4.82 -18.89 0.98
N PHE A 140 -4.37 -17.96 1.84
CA PHE A 140 -4.74 -16.55 1.80
C PHE A 140 -4.48 -15.95 0.41
N TRP A 141 -3.28 -16.13 -0.12
CA TRP A 141 -2.89 -15.55 -1.41
C TRP A 141 -3.57 -16.24 -2.59
N SER A 142 -3.96 -17.51 -2.44
CA SER A 142 -4.77 -18.21 -3.44
C SER A 142 -6.18 -17.61 -3.50
N LEU A 143 -6.81 -17.34 -2.34
CA LEU A 143 -8.11 -16.65 -2.26
C LEU A 143 -8.04 -15.23 -2.85
N TYR A 144 -6.96 -14.51 -2.55
CA TYR A 144 -6.75 -13.17 -3.11
C TYR A 144 -6.65 -13.21 -4.63
N LYS A 145 -5.78 -14.08 -5.18
CA LYS A 145 -5.59 -14.23 -6.63
C LYS A 145 -6.88 -14.62 -7.34
N GLU A 146 -7.61 -15.59 -6.79
CA GLU A 146 -8.90 -16.03 -7.33
C GLU A 146 -9.88 -14.86 -7.45
N HIS A 147 -9.95 -14.00 -6.44
CA HIS A 147 -10.81 -12.82 -6.49
C HIS A 147 -10.37 -11.82 -7.56
N VAL A 148 -9.06 -11.55 -7.70
CA VAL A 148 -8.52 -10.68 -8.75
C VAL A 148 -8.86 -11.24 -10.14
N TYR A 149 -8.75 -12.56 -10.32
CA TYR A 149 -9.07 -13.22 -11.58
C TYR A 149 -10.56 -13.09 -11.92
N GLN A 150 -11.44 -13.26 -10.93
CA GLN A 150 -12.89 -13.20 -11.12
C GLN A 150 -13.41 -11.76 -11.28
N ASN A 151 -12.74 -10.76 -10.69
CA ASN A 151 -13.19 -9.37 -10.64
C ASN A 151 -12.02 -8.42 -11.00
N PRO A 152 -11.47 -8.50 -12.22
CA PRO A 152 -10.30 -7.69 -12.59
C PRO A 152 -10.59 -6.19 -12.59
N ASP A 153 -11.85 -5.78 -12.81
CA ASP A 153 -12.27 -4.38 -12.86
C ASP A 153 -12.24 -3.68 -11.49
N ASP A 154 -12.26 -4.42 -10.38
CA ASP A 154 -12.08 -3.86 -9.02
C ASP A 154 -10.66 -3.27 -8.83
N PHE A 155 -9.78 -3.52 -9.80
CA PHE A 155 -8.40 -3.06 -9.85
C PHE A 155 -8.16 -2.03 -10.97
N ASP A 156 -9.21 -1.44 -11.54
CA ASP A 156 -9.13 -0.18 -12.30
C ASP A 156 -8.91 1.00 -11.35
N ILE A 157 -7.77 0.99 -10.65
CA ILE A 157 -7.46 1.90 -9.57
C ILE A 157 -6.33 2.84 -9.94
N LYS A 158 -6.44 4.08 -9.48
CA LYS A 158 -5.38 5.10 -9.57
C LYS A 158 -4.67 5.23 -8.24
N CYS A 159 -3.34 5.29 -8.28
CA CYS A 159 -2.52 5.69 -7.13
C CYS A 159 -2.38 7.20 -7.11
N TYR A 160 -2.86 7.84 -6.05
CA TYR A 160 -2.62 9.27 -5.85
C TYR A 160 -1.35 9.44 -5.04
N GLN A 161 -0.44 10.28 -5.52
CA GLN A 161 0.83 10.56 -4.89
C GLN A 161 1.05 12.06 -4.76
N THR A 162 1.46 12.49 -3.57
CA THR A 162 1.95 13.83 -3.31
C THR A 162 3.46 13.85 -3.49
N TYR A 163 3.92 14.72 -4.37
CA TYR A 163 5.31 15.07 -4.59
C TYR A 163 5.60 16.36 -3.81
N VAL A 164 6.63 16.36 -2.98
CA VAL A 164 7.08 17.55 -2.24
C VAL A 164 8.57 17.71 -2.43
N VAL A 165 8.98 18.89 -2.89
CA VAL A 165 10.38 19.30 -3.04
C VAL A 165 10.69 20.32 -1.96
N LEU A 166 11.60 19.95 -1.07
CA LEU A 166 12.02 20.72 0.08
C LEU A 166 13.46 21.22 -0.10
N LYS A 167 13.75 22.44 0.35
CA LYS A 167 15.10 23.01 0.44
C LYS A 167 15.51 23.16 1.90
N LYS A 168 16.70 22.67 2.25
CA LYS A 168 17.27 22.93 3.58
C LYS A 168 17.62 24.41 3.73
N LEU A 169 17.04 25.04 4.76
CA LEU A 169 17.36 26.37 5.25
C LEU A 169 18.47 26.38 6.29
#